data_AF-A0A7Z9E1D0-F1
#
_entry.id   AF-A0A7Z9E1D0-F1
#
_cell.length_a   1.000
_cell.length_b   1.000
_cell.length_c   1.000
_cell.angle_alpha   90.00
_cell.angle_beta   90.00
_cell.angle_gamma   90.00
#
_symmetry.space_group_name_H-M   'P 1'
#
loop_
_entity.id
_entity.type
_entity.pdbx_description
1 polymer ?
#
loop_
_entity_poly.entity_id
_entity_poly.type
_entity_poly.pdbx_seq_one_letter_code
_entity_poly.pdbx_strand_id
1 'polypeptide(L)' 'MSSIRNIASNPGDTWDDLSWTDMNDMEQALWVTLGWNEASWEEESEAPDSNEKYWEELTQKERDAATKLGYNQSYWDED' A
#
# COMPACT_ATOMS: atom_id res chain seq x y z
N MET A 1 19.61 -4.00 7.32
CA MET A 1 19.05 -2.82 6.64
C MET A 1 17.70 -3.28 6.09
N SER A 2 16.61 -2.96 6.77
CA SER A 2 15.28 -3.35 6.34
C SER A 2 14.85 -2.38 5.25
N SER A 3 15.03 -2.78 3.99
CA SER A 3 14.63 -2.02 2.82
C SER A 3 13.35 -2.63 2.26
N ILE A 4 12.48 -1.77 1.73
CA ILE A 4 11.26 -2.18 1.02
C ILE A 4 11.67 -3.10 -0.12
N ARG A 5 10.86 -4.14 -0.37
CA ARG A 5 11.08 -5.06 -1.49
C ARG A 5 11.19 -4.29 -2.81
N ASN A 6 12.04 -4.78 -3.71
CA ASN A 6 12.19 -4.17 -5.03
C ASN A 6 11.00 -4.55 -5.90
N ILE A 7 10.11 -3.59 -6.17
CA ILE A 7 8.99 -3.76 -7.08
C ILE A 7 9.45 -3.35 -8.47
N ALA A 8 9.71 -4.35 -9.31
CA ALA A 8 10.13 -4.16 -10.70
C ALA A 8 8.94 -4.11 -11.69
N SER A 9 7.74 -4.47 -11.23
CA SER A 9 6.51 -4.62 -12.02
C SER A 9 5.37 -3.78 -11.45
N ASN A 10 4.11 -4.15 -11.71
CA ASN A 10 2.96 -3.51 -11.07
C ASN A 10 3.04 -3.72 -9.54
N PRO A 11 3.05 -2.64 -8.74
CA PRO A 11 2.96 -2.74 -7.30
C PRO A 11 1.69 -3.47 -6.84
N GLY A 12 0.52 -3.24 -7.46
CA GLY A 12 -0.74 -3.93 -7.14
C GLY A 12 -0.57 -5.45 -7.08
N ASP A 13 -0.19 -6.06 -8.21
CA ASP A 13 0.08 -7.51 -8.30
C ASP A 13 1.08 -8.01 -7.24
N THR A 14 2.10 -7.20 -6.92
CA THR A 14 3.13 -7.60 -5.95
C THR A 14 2.59 -7.62 -4.53
N TRP A 15 1.69 -6.70 -4.21
CA TRP A 15 1.12 -6.56 -2.88
C TRP A 15 -0.06 -7.51 -2.68
N ASP A 16 -0.90 -7.70 -3.68
CA ASP A 16 -2.04 -8.63 -3.65
C ASP A 16 -1.63 -10.10 -3.44
N ASP A 17 -0.42 -10.46 -3.88
CA ASP A 17 0.15 -11.81 -3.68
C ASP A 17 0.68 -12.06 -2.24
N LEU A 18 0.65 -11.05 -1.35
CA LEU A 18 1.27 -11.11 -0.03
C LEU A 18 0.24 -11.04 1.10
N SER A 19 0.48 -11.82 2.15
CA SER A 19 -0.21 -11.60 3.42
C SER A 19 0.42 -10.46 4.21
N TRP A 20 -0.32 -9.92 5.18
CA TRP A 20 0.20 -8.89 6.08
C TRP A 20 1.47 -9.37 6.82
N THR A 21 1.52 -10.66 7.14
CA THR A 21 2.65 -11.28 7.83
C THR A 21 3.89 -11.48 6.95
N ASP A 22 3.73 -11.48 5.62
CA ASP A 22 4.84 -11.53 4.66
C ASP A 22 5.54 -10.16 4.50
N MET A 23 4.91 -9.09 5.00
CA MET A 23 5.44 -7.74 4.98
C MET A 23 6.38 -7.48 6.17
N ASN A 24 7.43 -6.70 5.94
CA ASN A 24 8.30 -6.26 7.03
C ASN A 24 7.73 -5.01 7.75
N ASP A 25 8.25 -4.71 8.94
CA ASP A 25 7.78 -3.58 9.77
C ASP A 25 7.71 -2.25 9.02
N MET A 26 8.62 -2.00 8.06
CA MET A 26 8.62 -0.76 7.28
C MET A 26 7.50 -0.75 6.24
N GLU A 27 7.23 -1.87 5.59
CA GLU A 27 6.13 -2.02 4.62
C GLU A 27 4.78 -1.88 5.32
N GLN A 28 4.61 -2.59 6.43
CA GLN A 28 3.43 -2.48 7.28
C GLN A 28 3.21 -1.02 7.75
N ALA A 29 4.27 -0.31 8.17
CA ALA A 29 4.15 1.08 8.59
C ALA A 29 3.70 2.03 7.46
N LEU A 30 4.05 1.74 6.20
CA LEU A 30 3.62 2.52 5.04
C LEU A 30 2.15 2.23 4.72
N TRP A 31 1.74 0.97 4.76
CA TRP A 31 0.33 0.57 4.64
C TRP A 31 -0.54 1.15 5.76
N VAL A 32 -0.06 1.15 7.01
CA VAL A 32 -0.71 1.84 8.13
C VAL A 32 -0.84 3.34 7.90
N THR A 33 0.10 3.96 7.19
CA THR A 33 -0.02 5.39 6.82
C THR A 33 -1.14 5.64 5.82
N LEU A 34 -1.44 4.65 4.97
CA LEU A 34 -2.60 4.63 4.08
C LEU A 34 -3.90 4.26 4.84
N GLY A 35 -3.80 3.77 6.06
CA GLY A 35 -4.94 3.35 6.88
C GLY A 35 -5.18 1.84 6.87
N TRP A 36 -4.41 1.09 6.09
CA TRP A 36 -4.44 -0.36 6.07
C TRP A 36 -3.88 -0.93 7.36
N ASN A 37 -4.48 -2.01 7.81
CA ASN A 37 -4.04 -2.81 8.95
C ASN A 37 -4.21 -4.29 8.61
N GLU A 38 -3.66 -5.17 9.45
CA GLU A 38 -3.72 -6.62 9.27
C GLU A 38 -5.16 -7.11 9.01
N ALA A 39 -6.14 -6.63 9.77
CA ALA A 39 -7.52 -7.05 9.62
C ALA A 39 -8.13 -6.57 8.28
N SER A 40 -7.86 -5.34 7.86
CA SER A 40 -8.38 -4.85 6.56
C SER A 40 -7.67 -5.51 5.38
N TRP A 41 -6.40 -5.87 5.55
CA TRP A 41 -5.57 -6.51 4.52
C TRP A 41 -6.00 -7.95 4.26
N GLU A 42 -6.26 -8.71 5.34
CA GLU A 42 -6.70 -10.11 5.28
C GLU A 42 -8.22 -10.23 5.07
N GLU A 43 -8.89 -9.15 4.62
CA GLU A 43 -10.34 -9.06 4.44
C GLU A 43 -11.19 -9.41 5.69
N GLU A 44 -10.60 -9.32 6.89
CA GLU A 44 -11.29 -9.50 8.16
C GLU A 44 -12.09 -8.25 8.58
N SER A 45 -11.72 -7.08 8.05
CA SER A 45 -12.42 -5.80 8.26
C SER A 45 -12.57 -5.00 6.97
N GLU A 46 -13.36 -3.93 7.03
CA GLU A 46 -13.52 -2.99 5.91
C GLU A 46 -12.16 -2.37 5.50
N ALA A 47 -11.98 -2.21 4.19
CA ALA A 47 -10.83 -1.52 3.62
C ALA A 47 -10.81 -0.05 4.06
N PRO A 48 -9.63 0.58 4.18
CA PRO A 48 -9.54 1.99 4.54
C PRO A 48 -10.06 2.89 3.43
N ASP A 49 -10.44 4.12 3.78
CA ASP A 49 -10.89 5.16 2.83
C ASP A 49 -9.86 5.41 1.72
N SER A 50 -8.57 5.14 1.96
CA SER A 50 -7.54 5.29 0.91
C SER A 50 -7.81 4.40 -0.29
N ASN A 51 -8.40 3.22 -0.10
CA ASN A 51 -8.68 2.27 -1.17
C ASN A 51 -9.71 2.78 -2.18
N GLU A 52 -10.58 3.71 -1.77
CA GLU A 52 -11.60 4.31 -2.64
C GLU A 52 -11.20 5.70 -3.17
N LYS A 53 -10.03 6.21 -2.78
CA LYS A 53 -9.53 7.53 -3.17
C LYS A 53 -8.64 7.44 -4.38
N TYR A 54 -8.81 8.39 -5.30
CA TYR A 54 -7.81 8.63 -6.34
C TYR A 54 -6.52 9.18 -5.73
N TRP A 55 -5.40 9.02 -6.44
CA TRP A 55 -4.09 9.50 -6.00
C TRP A 55 -4.07 11.00 -5.67
N GLU A 56 -4.86 11.80 -6.40
CA GLU A 56 -4.98 13.24 -6.15
C GLU A 56 -5.73 13.57 -4.84
N GLU A 57 -6.60 12.67 -4.39
CA GLU A 57 -7.39 12.79 -3.16
C GLU A 57 -6.63 12.31 -1.93
N LEU A 58 -5.58 11.50 -2.12
CA LEU A 58 -4.64 11.14 -1.06
C LEU A 58 -3.96 12.40 -0.49
N THR A 59 -3.73 12.38 0.81
CA THR A 59 -2.88 13.35 1.49
C THR A 59 -1.43 13.19 1.06
N GLN A 60 -0.60 14.22 1.29
CA GLN A 60 0.82 14.14 0.97
C GLN A 60 1.53 12.96 1.64
N LYS A 61 1.11 12.60 2.86
CA LYS A 61 1.70 11.46 3.60
C LYS A 61 1.33 10.12 2.97
N GLU A 62 0.07 9.97 2.56
CA GLU A 62 -0.42 8.77 1.87
C GLU A 62 0.31 8.60 0.53
N ARG A 63 0.42 9.66 -0.28
CA ARG A 63 1.20 9.61 -1.54
C ARG A 63 2.67 9.30 -1.31
N ASP A 64 3.30 9.91 -0.31
CA ASP A 64 4.71 9.61 0.03
C ASP A 64 4.88 8.15 0.46
N ALA A 65 3.89 7.57 1.15
CA ALA A 65 3.90 6.18 1.54
C ALA A 65 3.71 5.24 0.34
N ALA A 66 2.71 5.50 -0.48
CA ALA A 66 2.44 4.76 -1.71
C ALA A 66 3.64 4.82 -2.67
N THR A 67 4.29 5.98 -2.81
CA THR A 67 5.53 6.15 -3.60
C THR A 67 6.67 5.27 -3.09
N LYS A 68 6.82 5.15 -1.76
CA LYS A 68 7.83 4.26 -1.16
C LYS A 68 7.48 2.79 -1.38
N LEU A 69 6.19 2.46 -1.36
CA LEU A 69 5.66 1.14 -1.71
C LEU A 69 5.72 0.86 -3.22
N GLY A 70 6.29 1.74 -4.04
CA GLY A 70 6.45 1.54 -5.48
C GLY A 70 5.28 1.99 -6.34
N TYR A 71 4.18 2.45 -5.73
CA TYR A 71 3.05 3.04 -6.45
C TYR A 71 3.40 4.40 -7.02
N ASN A 72 2.76 4.73 -8.12
CA ASN A 72 2.69 6.07 -8.68
C ASN A 72 1.24 6.35 -9.06
N GLN A 73 0.95 7.60 -9.42
CA GLN A 73 -0.40 8.02 -9.81
C GLN A 73 -1.02 7.12 -10.88
N SER A 74 -0.25 6.73 -11.89
CA SER A 74 -0.76 5.86 -12.96
C SER A 74 -1.14 4.49 -12.42
N TYR A 75 -0.26 3.82 -11.66
CA TYR A 75 -0.58 2.51 -11.08
C TYR A 75 -1.68 2.56 -10.03
N TRP A 76 -1.78 3.66 -9.27
CA TRP A 76 -2.80 3.81 -8.24
C TRP A 76 -4.19 4.07 -8.84
N ASP A 77 -4.27 4.89 -9.88
CA ASP A 77 -5.54 5.25 -10.52
C ASP A 77 -5.93 4.26 -11.66
N GLU A 78 -5.04 3.32 -12.03
CA GLU A 78 -5.32 2.26 -13.03
C GLU A 78 -6.04 1.02 -12.44
N ASP A 79 -6.15 0.93 -11.12
CA ASP A 79 -6.84 -0.17 -10.39
C ASP A 79 -8.33 0.14 -10.12
#